data_AF-A0A2C1K9P3-F1
#
_entry.id   AF-A0A2C1K9P3-F1
#
_cell.length_a   1.000
_cell.length_b   1.000
_cell.length_c   1.000
_cell.angle_alpha   90.00
_cell.angle_beta   90.00
_cell.angle_gamma   90.00
#
_symmetry.space_group_name_H-M   'P 1'
#
loop_
_entity.id
_entity.type
_entity.pdbx_description
1 polymer ?
#
loop_
_entity_poly.entity_id
_entity_poly.type
_entity_poly.pdbx_seq_one_letter_code
_entity_poly.pdbx_strand_id
1 'polypeptide(L)'
;MDPNGNSTEYIDLDQIEFSMETLRFLRKKLDKFTIEVFRKVLTSNSEHKGLVKTRLENYQSQRKKYDAAFLILEYQGFIEKREDGTMTPYWVTVRGKQLLTILKEEKAKREEI
;
A
#
# COMPACT_ATOMS: atom_id res chain seq x y z
N MET A 1 -4.42 41.19 8.22
CA MET A 1 -3.43 40.94 7.15
C MET A 1 -2.08 40.85 7.84
N ASP A 2 -1.51 39.66 7.92
CA ASP A 2 -0.14 39.47 8.40
C ASP A 2 0.84 40.07 7.38
N PRO A 3 1.89 40.80 7.81
CA PRO A 3 2.85 41.44 6.92
C PRO A 3 3.88 40.45 6.31
N ASN A 4 3.85 39.19 6.72
CA ASN A 4 4.72 38.14 6.20
C ASN A 4 3.94 37.27 5.21
N GLY A 5 3.98 37.64 3.93
CA GLY A 5 3.32 36.95 2.82
C GLY A 5 3.83 35.54 2.52
N ASN A 6 3.90 34.67 3.51
CA ASN A 6 4.02 33.24 3.30
C ASN A 6 2.61 32.68 3.10
N SER A 7 2.19 32.57 1.84
CA SER A 7 1.12 31.65 1.48
C SER A 7 1.64 30.25 1.77
N THR A 8 1.31 29.70 2.93
CA THR A 8 1.59 28.29 3.25
C THR A 8 0.83 27.46 2.21
N GLU A 9 1.54 27.04 1.18
CA GLU A 9 0.99 26.19 0.13
C GLU A 9 0.47 24.92 0.82
N TYR A 10 -0.82 24.61 0.62
CA TYR A 10 -1.43 23.43 1.20
C TYR A 10 -0.80 22.20 0.53
N ILE A 11 -0.03 21.44 1.29
CA ILE A 11 0.53 20.17 0.83
C ILE A 11 -0.48 19.08 1.17
N ASP A 12 -1.06 18.46 0.15
CA ASP A 12 -1.81 17.21 0.32
C ASP A 12 -0.85 16.11 0.80
N LEU A 13 -0.98 15.73 2.06
CA LEU A 13 -0.11 14.74 2.71
C LEU A 13 -0.24 13.35 2.07
N ASP A 14 -1.36 13.06 1.38
CA ASP A 14 -1.58 11.78 0.72
C ASP A 14 -0.77 11.64 -0.57
N GLN A 15 -0.28 12.76 -1.12
CA GLN A 15 0.63 12.79 -2.27
C GLN A 15 2.11 12.70 -1.88
N ILE A 16 2.43 12.70 -0.58
CA ILE A 16 3.84 12.64 -0.14
C ILE A 16 4.42 11.25 -0.45
N GLU A 17 5.50 11.29 -1.21
CA GLU A 17 6.29 10.13 -1.58
C GLU A 17 7.37 9.81 -0.53
N PHE A 18 7.78 8.54 -0.47
CA PHE A 18 8.94 8.14 0.30
C PHE A 18 10.23 8.36 -0.50
N SER A 19 11.31 8.69 0.21
CA SER A 19 12.65 8.57 -0.35
C SER A 19 12.97 7.11 -0.69
N MET A 20 13.86 6.88 -1.65
CA MET A 20 14.22 5.53 -2.07
C MET A 20 14.87 4.70 -0.96
N GLU A 21 15.65 5.31 -0.07
CA GLU A 21 16.24 4.66 1.09
C GLU A 21 15.15 4.18 2.06
N THR A 22 14.18 5.04 2.35
CA THR A 22 13.03 4.72 3.20
C THR A 22 12.21 3.58 2.59
N LEU A 23 11.94 3.68 1.29
CA LEU A 23 11.15 2.68 0.58
C LEU A 23 11.83 1.31 0.58
N ARG A 24 13.14 1.26 0.34
CA ARG A 24 13.94 0.02 0.43
C ARG A 24 13.97 -0.55 1.85
N PHE A 25 14.12 0.31 2.86
CA PHE A 25 14.10 -0.10 4.26
C PHE A 25 12.76 -0.70 4.65
N LEU A 26 11.64 -0.07 4.29
CA LEU A 26 10.30 -0.57 4.56
C LEU A 26 10.02 -1.85 3.79
N ARG A 27 10.39 -1.90 2.50
CA ARG A 27 10.31 -3.10 1.67
C ARG A 27 11.00 -4.30 2.32
N LYS A 28 12.19 -4.13 2.90
CA LYS A 28 12.95 -5.19 3.59
C LYS A 28 12.20 -5.79 4.79
N LYS A 29 11.28 -5.03 5.41
CA LYS A 29 10.47 -5.50 6.53
C LYS A 29 9.25 -6.32 6.10
N LEU A 30 8.92 -6.35 4.82
CA LEU A 30 7.79 -7.10 4.28
C LEU A 30 8.21 -8.54 3.97
N ASP A 31 7.55 -9.50 4.62
CA ASP A 31 7.70 -10.92 4.30
C ASP A 31 6.99 -11.30 3.00
N LYS A 32 7.24 -12.52 2.50
CA LYS A 32 6.66 -13.00 1.24
C LYS A 32 5.13 -12.94 1.25
N PHE A 33 4.51 -13.34 2.36
CA PHE A 33 3.07 -13.35 2.49
C PHE A 33 2.48 -11.93 2.44
N THR A 34 3.08 -10.97 3.12
CA THR A 34 2.63 -9.57 3.09
C THR A 34 2.74 -8.96 1.70
N ILE A 35 3.80 -9.29 0.95
CA ILE A 35 3.93 -8.88 -0.45
C ILE A 35 2.83 -9.52 -1.32
N GLU A 36 2.48 -10.78 -1.09
CA GLU A 36 1.38 -11.45 -1.81
C GLU A 36 0.04 -10.80 -1.51
N VAL A 37 -0.22 -10.44 -0.25
CA VAL A 37 -1.41 -9.66 0.13
C VAL A 37 -1.42 -8.31 -0.58
N PHE A 38 -0.29 -7.60 -0.59
CA PHE A 38 -0.17 -6.33 -1.31
C PHE A 38 -0.47 -6.47 -2.82
N ARG A 39 0.03 -7.54 -3.47
CA ARG A 39 -0.30 -7.84 -4.87
C ARG A 39 -1.78 -8.10 -5.08
N LYS A 40 -2.45 -8.79 -4.16
CA LYS A 40 -3.91 -8.99 -4.23
C LYS A 40 -4.68 -7.66 -4.11
N VAL A 41 -4.21 -6.73 -3.28
CA VAL A 41 -4.78 -5.38 -3.22
C VAL A 41 -4.64 -4.68 -4.57
N LEU A 42 -3.45 -4.69 -5.16
CA LEU A 42 -3.18 -4.12 -6.49
C LEU A 42 -4.12 -4.68 -7.57
N THR A 43 -4.19 -6.01 -7.69
CA THR A 43 -5.07 -6.67 -8.67
C THR A 43 -6.54 -6.29 -8.45
N SER A 44 -7.00 -6.33 -7.21
CA SER A 44 -8.38 -5.95 -6.89
C SER A 44 -8.65 -4.45 -7.08
N ASN A 45 -7.64 -3.58 -7.02
CA ASN A 45 -7.78 -2.14 -7.30
C ASN A 45 -7.89 -1.87 -8.82
N SER A 46 -7.28 -2.71 -9.67
CA SER A 46 -7.46 -2.62 -11.12
C SER A 46 -8.78 -3.22 -11.61
N GLU A 47 -9.28 -4.25 -10.93
CA GLU A 47 -10.49 -4.98 -11.33
C GLU A 47 -11.76 -4.44 -10.66
N HIS A 48 -11.64 -3.90 -9.45
CA HIS A 48 -12.76 -3.51 -8.59
C HIS A 48 -12.46 -2.22 -7.82
N LYS A 49 -13.46 -1.74 -7.06
CA LYS A 49 -13.34 -0.60 -6.13
C LYS A 49 -12.61 -0.98 -4.84
N GLY A 50 -11.36 -1.42 -4.96
CA GLY A 50 -10.53 -1.82 -3.83
C GLY A 50 -10.75 -3.25 -3.36
N LEU A 51 -9.90 -3.69 -2.41
CA LEU A 51 -9.93 -5.05 -1.87
C LEU A 51 -10.69 -5.12 -0.56
N VAL A 52 -11.70 -5.97 -0.48
CA VAL A 52 -12.38 -6.30 0.78
C VAL A 52 -11.87 -7.65 1.29
N LYS A 53 -11.46 -7.71 2.56
CA LYS A 53 -10.84 -8.90 3.16
C LYS A 53 -11.68 -10.18 3.00
N THR A 54 -13.00 -10.07 3.12
CA THR A 54 -13.94 -11.20 3.02
C THR A 54 -14.01 -11.81 1.62
N ARG A 55 -13.50 -11.14 0.58
CA ARG A 55 -13.42 -11.68 -0.80
C ARG A 55 -12.21 -12.58 -1.03
N LEU A 56 -11.30 -12.69 -0.06
CA LEU A 56 -10.14 -13.56 -0.16
C LEU A 56 -10.52 -15.00 0.22
N GLU A 57 -10.29 -15.94 -0.70
CA GLU A 57 -10.73 -17.35 -0.60
C GLU A 57 -10.40 -18.04 0.72
N ASN A 58 -9.25 -17.71 1.33
CA ASN A 58 -8.78 -18.33 2.57
C ASN A 58 -8.70 -17.35 3.75
N TYR A 59 -9.47 -16.26 3.71
CA TYR A 59 -9.40 -15.24 4.76
C TYR A 59 -9.77 -15.79 6.13
N GLN A 60 -10.86 -16.55 6.25
CA GLN A 60 -11.34 -17.03 7.55
C GLN A 60 -10.33 -17.97 8.24
N SER A 61 -9.75 -18.90 7.49
CA SER A 61 -8.78 -19.88 8.01
C SER A 61 -7.43 -19.25 8.34
N GLN A 62 -7.05 -18.14 7.68
CA GLN A 62 -5.78 -17.45 7.90
C GLN A 62 -5.94 -16.02 8.41
N ARG A 63 -7.06 -15.73 9.10
CA ARG A 63 -7.46 -14.38 9.48
C ARG A 63 -6.35 -13.60 10.16
N LYS A 64 -5.69 -14.20 11.15
CA LYS A 64 -4.60 -13.56 11.90
C LYS A 64 -3.43 -13.14 11.00
N LYS A 65 -3.06 -13.96 10.02
CA LYS A 65 -1.96 -13.64 9.09
C LYS A 65 -2.35 -12.52 8.14
N TYR A 66 -3.55 -12.60 7.56
CA TYR A 66 -4.07 -11.54 6.70
C TYR A 66 -4.20 -10.22 7.45
N ASP A 67 -4.81 -10.22 8.64
CA ASP A 67 -4.97 -9.02 9.46
C ASP A 67 -3.63 -8.38 9.82
N ALA A 68 -2.62 -9.19 10.17
CA ALA A 68 -1.27 -8.70 10.39
C ALA A 68 -0.66 -8.08 9.12
N ALA A 69 -0.79 -8.74 7.97
CA ALA A 69 -0.28 -8.22 6.70
C ALA A 69 -0.96 -6.90 6.30
N PHE A 70 -2.29 -6.82 6.39
CA PHE A 70 -3.04 -5.58 6.13
C PHE A 70 -2.62 -4.46 7.07
N LEU A 71 -2.49 -4.76 8.36
CA LEU A 71 -2.07 -3.77 9.36
C LEU A 71 -0.66 -3.23 9.07
N ILE A 72 0.30 -4.10 8.71
CA ILE A 72 1.66 -3.68 8.37
C ILE A 72 1.65 -2.77 7.14
N LEU A 73 0.94 -3.16 6.08
CA LEU A 73 0.85 -2.38 4.84
C LEU A 73 0.16 -1.04 5.06
N GLU A 74 -0.89 -1.01 5.88
CA GLU A 74 -1.61 0.20 6.25
C GLU A 74 -0.75 1.13 7.10
N TYR A 75 -0.12 0.61 8.15
CA TYR A 75 0.73 1.40 9.04
C TYR A 75 1.95 1.99 8.33
N GLN A 76 2.49 1.28 7.35
CA GLN A 76 3.58 1.78 6.50
C GLN A 76 3.10 2.73 5.39
N GLY A 77 1.78 2.94 5.26
CA GLY A 77 1.19 3.87 4.30
C GLY A 77 1.22 3.38 2.87
N PHE A 78 1.38 2.08 2.61
CA PHE A 78 1.34 1.50 1.26
C PHE A 78 -0.08 1.22 0.76
N ILE A 79 -0.99 0.97 1.70
CA ILE A 79 -2.41 0.84 1.43
C ILE A 79 -3.19 1.66 2.45
N GLU A 80 -4.43 1.96 2.15
CA GLU A 80 -5.33 2.68 3.04
C GLU A 80 -6.74 2.11 2.95
N LYS A 81 -7.54 2.31 4.00
CA LYS A 81 -8.96 2.00 3.99
C LYS A 81 -9.74 3.22 3.52
N ARG A 82 -10.71 3.00 2.64
CA ARG A 82 -11.70 4.01 2.26
C ARG A 82 -13.09 3.44 2.50
N GLU A 83 -14.00 4.25 3.03
CA GLU A 83 -15.40 3.85 3.18
C GLU A 83 -16.09 3.87 1.80
N ASP A 84 -16.76 2.77 1.46
CA ASP A 84 -17.59 2.63 0.25
C ASP A 84 -18.91 1.95 0.64
N GLY A 85 -19.91 2.77 0.99
CA GLY A 85 -21.19 2.30 1.51
C GLY A 85 -21.04 1.56 2.85
N THR A 86 -21.42 0.29 2.88
CA THR A 86 -21.29 -0.58 4.07
C THR A 86 -19.96 -1.34 4.12
N MET A 87 -19.10 -1.16 3.12
CA MET A 87 -17.83 -1.85 2.99
C MET A 87 -16.67 -0.89 3.27
N THR A 88 -15.55 -1.45 3.73
CA THR A 88 -14.30 -0.70 3.93
C THR A 88 -13.17 -1.35 3.13
N PRO A 89 -13.15 -1.18 1.78
CA PRO A 89 -12.09 -1.72 0.94
C PRO A 89 -10.73 -1.06 1.20
N TYR A 90 -9.66 -1.82 0.90
CA TYR A 90 -8.29 -1.36 0.88
C TYR A 90 -7.87 -0.89 -0.52
N TRP A 91 -7.25 0.27 -0.56
CA TRP A 91 -6.74 0.92 -1.76
C TRP A 91 -5.23 1.11 -1.68
N VAL A 92 -4.58 1.13 -2.84
CA VAL A 92 -3.13 1.39 -2.94
C VAL A 92 -2.89 2.90 -2.96
N THR A 93 -1.98 3.36 -2.10
CA THR A 93 -1.58 4.78 -2.02
C THR A 93 -0.52 5.14 -3.06
N VAL A 94 -0.13 6.42 -3.16
CA VAL A 94 1.02 6.86 -3.97
C VAL A 94 2.31 6.11 -3.55
N ARG A 95 2.56 5.99 -2.25
CA ARG A 95 3.70 5.24 -1.69
C ARG A 95 3.64 3.75 -2.02
N GLY A 96 2.44 3.16 -2.04
CA GLY A 96 2.23 1.79 -2.49
C GLY A 96 2.60 1.62 -3.98
N LYS A 97 2.28 2.60 -4.83
CA LYS A 97 2.72 2.58 -6.24
C LYS A 97 4.24 2.62 -6.35
N GLN A 98 4.94 3.41 -5.52
CA GLN A 98 6.40 3.39 -5.48
C GLN A 98 6.95 2.01 -5.08
N LEU A 99 6.33 1.35 -4.08
CA LEU A 99 6.70 -0.01 -3.67
C LEU A 99 6.57 -1.01 -4.83
N LEU A 100 5.52 -0.89 -5.64
CA LEU A 100 5.34 -1.74 -6.82
C LEU A 100 6.51 -1.61 -7.81
N THR A 101 7.04 -0.41 -8.03
CA THR A 101 8.20 -0.20 -8.90
C THR A 101 9.41 -1.01 -8.42
N ILE A 102 9.74 -0.94 -7.12
CA ILE A 102 10.82 -1.74 -6.54
C ILE A 102 10.56 -3.25 -6.70
N LEU A 103 9.33 -3.70 -6.45
CA LEU A 103 8.98 -5.12 -6.57
C LEU A 103 9.10 -5.63 -8.01
N LYS A 104 8.85 -4.79 -9.01
CA LYS A 104 9.07 -5.12 -10.43
C LYS A 104 10.55 -5.21 -10.77
N GLU A 105 11.36 -4.27 -10.29
CA GLU A 105 12.82 -4.31 -10.46
C GLU A 105 13.44 -5.56 -9.82
N GLU A 106 13.01 -5.92 -8.61
CA GLU A 106 13.44 -7.15 -7.93
C GLU A 106 13.09 -8.41 -8.72
N LYS A 107 11.91 -8.42 -9.36
CA LYS A 107 11.48 -9.54 -10.20
C LYS A 107 12.34 -9.66 -11.45
N ALA A 108 12.56 -8.56 -12.18
CA ALA A 108 13.38 -8.54 -13.39
C ALA A 108 14.82 -9.03 -13.11
N LYS A 109 15.45 -8.52 -12.05
CA LYS A 109 16.81 -8.95 -11.63
C LYS A 109 16.91 -10.44 -11.28
N ARG A 110 15.81 -11.08 -10.88
CA ARG A 110 15.78 -12.52 -10.59
C ARG A 110 15.58 -13.38 -11.84
N GLU A 111 15.05 -12.81 -12.92
CA GLU A 111 14.79 -13.50 -14.19
C GLU A 111 15.97 -13.39 -15.17
N GLU A 112 16.89 -12.45 -14.93
CA GLU A 112 18.15 -12.26 -15.68
C GLU A 112 19.30 -13.17 -15.21
N ILE A 113 19.12 -13.92 -14.12
CA ILE A 113 20.09 -14.87 -13.52
C ILE A 113 19.59 -16.29 -13.72
#